data_AF-A0AAD6H468-F1
#
_entry.id   AF-A0AAD6H468-F1
#
_cell.length_a   1.000
_cell.length_b   1.000
_cell.length_c   1.000
_cell.angle_alpha   90.00
_cell.angle_beta   90.00
_cell.angle_gamma   90.00
#
_symmetry.space_group_name_H-M   'P 1'
#
loop_
_entity.id
_entity.type
_entity.pdbx_description
1 polymer ?
#
loop_
_entity_poly.entity_id
_entity_poly.type
_entity_poly.pdbx_seq_one_letter_code
_entity_poly.pdbx_strand_id
1 'polypeptide(L)'
;SNKEIFPSKKVISVPEIVTFDTSKHLEFIPPSKLYTIEDLGFSGRKEVSPIGVSERFSLFSAEAVQQMRKEILNPETLEIVSSIAKVDLIPAMDFEIGYINFSMSSKEDKSRDLSAAEKQEREATGESQGGESPIVDWKTDSYPFVCVTMLSDCTDMIGGEIALVVKVREPQ
;
A
#
# COMPACT_ATOMS: atom_id res chain seq x y z
N SER A 1 49.81 15.35 20.23
CA SER A 1 49.03 14.34 19.48
C SER A 1 47.58 14.47 19.91
N ASN A 2 46.78 15.25 19.19
CA ASN A 2 45.32 15.28 19.29
C ASN A 2 44.83 15.06 17.87
N LYS A 3 44.56 13.80 17.53
CA LYS A 3 43.83 13.47 16.31
C LYS A 3 42.36 13.52 16.68
N GLU A 4 41.64 14.47 16.09
CA GLU A 4 40.18 14.50 16.17
C GLU A 4 39.62 13.19 15.59
N ILE A 5 38.86 12.46 16.42
CA ILE A 5 38.33 11.10 16.13
C ILE A 5 36.91 11.16 15.54
N PHE A 6 36.41 12.34 15.19
CA PHE A 6 35.07 12.46 14.61
C PHE A 6 35.17 13.03 13.19
N PRO A 7 34.78 12.25 12.15
CA PRO A 7 34.64 12.82 10.82
C PRO A 7 33.58 13.93 10.92
N SER A 8 33.88 15.10 10.36
CA SER A 8 32.93 16.21 10.28
C SER A 8 31.61 15.68 9.70
N LYS A 9 30.48 16.08 10.29
CA LYS A 9 29.16 15.82 9.70
C LYS A 9 29.22 16.28 8.25
N LYS A 10 29.26 15.32 7.32
CA LYS A 10 29.22 15.58 5.90
C LYS A 10 27.91 16.32 5.68
N VAL A 11 27.97 17.58 5.24
CA VAL A 11 26.79 18.31 4.82
C VAL A 11 26.25 17.54 3.63
N ILE A 12 25.23 16.71 3.88
CA ILE A 12 24.51 16.00 2.83
C ILE A 12 23.83 17.11 2.04
N SER A 13 24.27 17.32 0.80
CA SER A 13 23.57 18.23 -0.11
C SER A 13 22.11 17.82 -0.12
N VAL A 14 21.22 18.71 0.32
CA VAL A 14 19.78 18.44 0.31
C VAL A 14 19.47 18.02 -1.12
N PRO A 15 19.04 16.79 -1.33
CA PRO A 15 18.82 16.33 -2.67
C PRO A 15 17.70 17.18 -3.28
N GLU A 16 17.85 17.62 -4.53
CA GLU A 16 16.83 18.46 -5.18
C GLU A 16 15.45 17.77 -5.08
N ILE A 17 14.51 18.42 -4.40
CA ILE A 17 13.17 17.88 -4.20
C ILE A 17 12.41 18.14 -5.49
N VAL A 18 12.06 17.07 -6.20
CA VAL A 18 11.26 17.17 -7.42
C VAL A 18 9.79 17.11 -7.01
N THR A 19 9.08 18.23 -7.17
CA THR A 19 7.63 18.28 -6.92
C THR A 19 6.91 17.35 -7.89
N PHE A 20 5.96 16.56 -7.37
CA PHE A 20 5.18 15.65 -8.21
C PHE A 20 4.31 16.42 -9.21
N ASP A 21 4.51 16.17 -10.51
CA ASP A 21 3.65 16.63 -11.60
C ASP A 21 3.00 15.42 -12.26
N THR A 22 1.67 15.30 -12.13
CA THR A 22 0.90 14.18 -12.69
C THR A 22 1.15 13.99 -14.18
N SER A 23 1.28 15.06 -14.97
CA SER A 23 1.44 14.96 -16.44
C SER A 23 2.81 14.43 -16.85
N LYS A 24 3.80 14.55 -15.97
CA LYS A 24 5.19 14.13 -16.19
C LYS A 24 5.53 12.81 -15.49
N HIS A 25 4.92 12.58 -14.33
CA HIS A 25 5.28 11.50 -13.43
C HIS A 25 4.31 10.33 -13.49
N LEU A 26 3.06 10.54 -13.89
CA LEU A 26 2.12 9.47 -14.18
C LEU A 26 2.28 9.06 -15.64
N GLU A 27 3.08 8.03 -15.88
CA GLU A 27 3.35 7.47 -17.21
C GLU A 27 2.78 6.06 -17.27
N PHE A 28 1.45 5.98 -17.24
CA PHE A 28 0.76 4.69 -17.29
C PHE A 28 0.95 4.06 -18.68
N ILE A 29 1.72 2.98 -18.71
CA ILE A 29 1.82 2.07 -19.84
C ILE A 29 0.95 0.87 -19.48
N PRO A 30 -0.12 0.56 -20.24
CA PRO A 30 -0.95 -0.59 -19.91
C PRO A 30 -0.16 -1.90 -20.05
N PRO A 31 -0.47 -2.92 -19.22
CA PRO A 31 0.17 -4.23 -19.36
C PRO A 31 -0.15 -4.85 -20.71
N SER A 32 0.83 -5.59 -21.26
CA SER A 32 0.67 -6.28 -22.55
C SER A 32 -0.40 -7.37 -22.51
N LYS A 33 -0.67 -7.93 -21.32
CA LYS A 33 -1.67 -8.96 -21.12
C LYS A 33 -2.24 -8.91 -19.70
N LEU A 34 -3.53 -9.19 -19.61
CA LEU A 34 -4.27 -9.41 -18.38
C LEU A 34 -4.72 -10.89 -18.35
N TYR A 35 -4.66 -11.50 -17.19
CA TYR A 35 -5.20 -12.83 -16.92
C TYR A 35 -6.38 -12.65 -15.97
N THR A 36 -7.56 -13.09 -16.41
CA THR A 36 -8.75 -13.10 -15.57
C THR A 36 -8.64 -14.20 -14.53
N ILE A 37 -9.44 -14.10 -13.47
CA ILE A 37 -9.60 -15.21 -12.51
C ILE A 37 -10.03 -16.50 -13.23
N GLU A 38 -10.90 -16.39 -14.24
CA GLU A 38 -11.34 -17.53 -15.06
C GLU A 38 -10.18 -18.15 -15.82
N ASP A 39 -9.31 -17.35 -16.44
CA ASP A 39 -8.08 -17.83 -17.12
C ASP A 39 -7.16 -18.59 -16.15
N LEU A 40 -7.20 -18.25 -14.86
CA LEU A 40 -6.43 -18.86 -13.79
C LEU A 40 -7.14 -20.07 -13.14
N GLY A 41 -8.38 -20.37 -13.55
CA GLY A 41 -9.17 -21.51 -13.07
C GLY A 41 -9.80 -21.31 -11.69
N PHE A 42 -9.99 -20.06 -11.24
CA PHE A 42 -10.55 -19.75 -9.91
C PHE A 42 -12.05 -19.36 -9.92
N SER A 43 -12.81 -19.74 -10.96
CA SER A 43 -14.22 -19.38 -11.11
C SER A 43 -15.09 -19.72 -9.88
N GLY A 44 -15.96 -18.79 -9.47
CA GLY A 44 -16.98 -18.99 -8.44
C GLY A 44 -16.61 -18.52 -7.03
N ARG A 45 -15.50 -17.79 -6.86
CA ARG A 45 -15.21 -17.09 -5.60
C ARG A 45 -15.78 -15.68 -5.64
N LYS A 46 -16.13 -15.13 -4.47
CA LYS A 46 -16.52 -13.72 -4.34
C LYS A 46 -15.24 -12.89 -4.53
N GLU A 47 -15.06 -12.35 -5.73
CA GLU A 47 -13.88 -11.58 -6.10
C GLU A 47 -14.19 -10.09 -6.16
N VAL A 48 -13.15 -9.31 -5.89
CA VAL A 48 -13.20 -7.84 -5.91
C VAL A 48 -12.93 -7.27 -7.30
N SER A 49 -12.38 -8.09 -8.21
CA SER A 49 -12.04 -7.74 -9.58
C SER A 49 -12.05 -9.00 -10.46
N PRO A 50 -12.52 -8.93 -11.72
CA PRO A 50 -12.42 -10.03 -12.67
C PRO A 50 -10.96 -10.28 -13.13
N ILE A 51 -10.06 -9.32 -12.90
CA ILE A 51 -8.63 -9.43 -13.25
C ILE A 51 -7.90 -10.09 -12.08
N GLY A 52 -7.26 -11.23 -12.34
CA GLY A 52 -6.48 -11.95 -11.35
C GLY A 52 -5.01 -11.50 -11.32
N VAL A 53 -4.39 -11.36 -12.49
CA VAL A 53 -2.97 -10.99 -12.63
C VAL A 53 -2.77 -10.18 -13.91
N SER A 54 -1.83 -9.23 -13.91
CA SER A 54 -1.33 -8.58 -15.12
C SER A 54 0.13 -8.91 -15.36
N GLU A 55 0.57 -8.85 -16.63
CA GLU A 55 2.00 -8.71 -16.92
C GLU A 55 2.57 -7.44 -16.28
N ARG A 56 3.91 -7.35 -16.17
CA ARG A 56 4.57 -6.17 -15.61
C ARG A 56 4.27 -4.94 -16.46
N PHE A 57 3.99 -3.83 -15.81
CA PHE A 57 3.71 -2.55 -16.46
C PHE A 57 4.23 -1.39 -15.61
N SER A 58 4.46 -0.24 -16.26
CA SER A 58 4.91 0.97 -15.57
C SER A 58 3.71 1.87 -15.29
N LEU A 59 3.55 2.28 -14.04
CA LEU A 59 2.57 3.28 -13.62
C LEU A 59 3.19 4.68 -13.54
N PHE A 60 4.48 4.75 -13.20
CA PHE A 60 5.21 5.99 -12.97
C PHE A 60 6.40 6.08 -13.93
N SER A 61 6.76 7.31 -14.29
CA SER A 61 7.99 7.54 -15.05
C SER A 61 9.24 7.22 -14.22
N ALA A 62 10.36 6.97 -14.89
CA ALA A 62 11.62 6.62 -14.21
C ALA A 62 12.07 7.68 -13.20
N GLU A 63 11.85 8.96 -13.52
CA GLU A 63 12.16 10.08 -12.62
C GLU A 63 11.32 10.05 -11.34
N ALA A 64 10.02 9.78 -11.46
CA ALA A 64 9.13 9.66 -10.32
C ALA A 64 9.52 8.48 -9.42
N VAL A 65 9.85 7.33 -10.01
CA VAL A 65 10.36 6.17 -9.26
C VAL A 65 11.67 6.50 -8.54
N GLN A 66 12.59 7.21 -9.20
CA GLN A 66 13.83 7.63 -8.56
C GLN A 66 13.58 8.59 -7.39
N GLN A 67 12.66 9.54 -7.55
CA GLN A 67 12.30 10.47 -6.48
C GLN A 67 11.64 9.75 -5.28
N MET A 68 10.69 8.83 -5.53
CA MET A 68 10.09 8.02 -4.45
C MET A 68 11.14 7.19 -3.69
N ARG A 69 12.08 6.56 -4.42
CA ARG A 69 13.17 5.79 -3.79
C ARG A 69 14.09 6.67 -2.95
N LYS A 70 14.37 7.87 -3.45
CA LYS A 70 15.25 8.84 -2.80
C LYS A 70 14.64 9.39 -1.51
N GLU A 71 13.32 9.54 -1.46
CA GLU A 71 12.59 9.96 -0.27
C GLU A 71 12.51 8.85 0.78
N ILE A 72 12.17 7.62 0.38
CA ILE A 72 12.04 6.50 1.33
C ILE A 72 13.39 6.04 1.87
N LEU A 73 14.47 6.17 1.08
CA LEU A 73 15.84 5.84 1.47
C LEU A 73 16.62 7.06 2.00
N ASN A 74 15.95 8.18 2.24
CA ASN A 74 16.59 9.34 2.86
C ASN A 74 17.09 8.93 4.26
N PRO A 75 18.37 9.22 4.61
CA PRO A 75 18.91 8.92 5.94
C PRO A 75 18.06 9.45 7.10
N GLU A 76 17.47 10.64 6.96
CA GLU A 76 16.59 11.23 7.98
C GLU A 76 15.29 10.42 8.14
N THR A 77 14.67 10.01 7.01
CA THR A 77 13.50 9.12 7.02
C THR A 77 13.83 7.80 7.72
N LEU A 78 14.95 7.16 7.34
CA LEU A 78 15.37 5.89 7.93
C LEU A 78 15.68 6.02 9.43
N GLU A 79 16.29 7.11 9.86
CA GLU A 79 16.57 7.39 11.27
C GLU A 79 15.26 7.54 12.07
N ILE A 80 14.29 8.29 11.55
CA ILE A 80 12.98 8.46 12.18
C ILE A 80 12.25 7.13 12.30
N VAL A 81 12.17 6.35 11.22
CA VAL A 81 11.45 5.06 11.23
C VAL A 81 12.15 4.06 12.17
N SER A 82 13.48 4.01 12.16
CA SER A 82 14.26 3.16 13.09
C SER A 82 14.05 3.55 14.55
N SER A 83 13.99 4.85 14.83
CA SER A 83 13.70 5.38 16.17
C SER A 83 12.31 4.96 16.66
N ILE A 84 11.28 5.07 15.79
CA ILE A 84 9.92 4.62 16.10
C ILE A 84 9.86 3.11 16.32
N ALA A 85 10.55 2.34 15.48
CA ALA A 85 10.61 0.88 15.57
C ALA A 85 11.46 0.37 16.76
N LYS A 86 12.27 1.24 17.38
CA LYS A 86 13.23 0.93 18.45
C LYS A 86 14.28 -0.12 18.04
N VAL A 87 14.55 -0.24 16.75
CA VAL A 87 15.58 -1.10 16.17
C VAL A 87 16.13 -0.43 14.92
N ASP A 88 17.40 -0.68 14.60
CA ASP A 88 18.02 -0.18 13.38
C ASP A 88 17.44 -0.90 12.16
N LEU A 89 16.73 -0.16 11.30
CA LEU A 89 16.12 -0.69 10.09
C LEU A 89 17.04 -0.40 8.90
N ILE A 90 17.57 -1.48 8.32
CA ILE A 90 18.37 -1.41 7.10
C ILE A 90 17.54 -1.87 5.89
N PRO A 91 17.56 -1.13 4.76
CA PRO A 91 16.96 -1.61 3.52
C PRO A 91 17.60 -2.95 3.11
N ALA A 92 16.79 -4.01 3.06
CA ALA A 92 17.29 -5.38 2.81
C ALA A 92 17.34 -5.73 1.30
N MET A 93 16.56 -5.05 0.46
CA MET A 93 16.47 -5.34 -0.97
C MET A 93 16.25 -4.06 -1.77
N ASP A 94 16.80 -4.04 -2.99
CA ASP A 94 16.67 -2.90 -3.90
C ASP A 94 15.33 -2.86 -4.61
N PHE A 95 14.66 -3.99 -4.80
CA PHE A 95 13.35 -4.09 -5.43
C PHE A 95 12.58 -5.30 -4.89
N GLU A 96 11.26 -5.18 -4.85
CA GLU A 96 10.34 -6.26 -4.47
C GLU A 96 9.19 -6.35 -5.47
N ILE A 97 8.67 -7.55 -5.71
CA ILE A 97 7.44 -7.74 -6.47
C ILE A 97 6.28 -7.55 -5.49
N GLY A 98 5.67 -6.36 -5.51
CA GLY A 98 4.53 -6.03 -4.66
C GLY A 98 3.18 -6.39 -5.30
N TYR A 99 2.19 -6.65 -4.45
CA TYR A 99 0.79 -6.68 -4.84
C TYR A 99 0.22 -5.26 -4.80
N ILE A 100 -0.31 -4.78 -5.92
CA ILE A 100 -0.98 -3.48 -6.01
C ILE A 100 -2.46 -3.72 -6.26
N ASN A 101 -3.31 -3.31 -5.32
CA ASN A 101 -4.75 -3.27 -5.52
C ASN A 101 -5.14 -1.89 -6.07
N PHE A 102 -5.63 -1.85 -7.30
CA PHE A 102 -6.24 -0.65 -7.87
C PHE A 102 -7.76 -0.85 -7.90
N SER A 103 -8.51 0.10 -7.37
CA SER A 103 -9.96 0.17 -7.57
C SER A 103 -10.28 1.55 -8.11
N MET A 104 -11.04 1.59 -9.21
CA MET A 104 -11.48 2.83 -9.84
C MET A 104 -12.96 2.67 -10.14
N SER A 105 -13.79 3.34 -9.37
CA SER A 105 -15.25 3.30 -9.50
C SER A 105 -15.74 4.73 -9.71
N SER A 106 -16.70 4.92 -10.63
CA SER A 106 -17.39 6.21 -10.76
C SER A 106 -18.15 6.55 -9.47
N LYS A 107 -18.51 7.82 -9.28
CA LYS A 107 -19.33 8.21 -8.12
C LYS A 107 -20.67 7.48 -8.12
N GLU A 108 -21.20 7.20 -9.31
CA GLU A 108 -22.44 6.45 -9.52
C GLU A 108 -22.27 4.95 -9.24
N ASP A 109 -21.09 4.37 -9.52
CA ASP A 109 -20.78 2.99 -9.15
C ASP A 109 -20.67 2.84 -7.63
N LYS A 110 -19.92 3.74 -6.97
CA LYS A 110 -19.76 3.72 -5.50
C LYS A 110 -21.10 3.87 -4.78
N SER A 111 -21.97 4.77 -5.24
CA SER A 111 -23.28 4.98 -4.60
C SER A 111 -24.22 3.78 -4.80
N ARG A 112 -24.15 3.12 -5.96
CA ARG A 112 -24.86 1.86 -6.22
C ARG A 112 -24.37 0.74 -5.31
N ASP A 113 -23.06 0.55 -5.21
CA ASP A 113 -22.46 -0.50 -4.39
C ASP A 113 -22.75 -0.28 -2.90
N LEU A 114 -22.69 0.97 -2.42
CA LEU A 114 -23.10 1.35 -1.07
C LEU A 114 -24.57 1.02 -0.80
N SER A 115 -25.46 1.41 -1.71
CA SER A 115 -26.89 1.14 -1.55
C SER A 115 -27.23 -0.36 -1.60
N ALA A 116 -26.42 -1.15 -2.32
CA ALA A 116 -26.55 -2.60 -2.39
C ALA A 116 -26.03 -3.28 -1.12
N ALA A 117 -24.90 -2.82 -0.57
CA ALA A 117 -24.34 -3.29 0.70
C ALA A 117 -25.29 -2.99 1.88
N GLU A 118 -25.85 -1.78 1.94
CA GLU A 118 -26.84 -1.39 2.96
C GLU A 118 -28.14 -2.22 2.89
N LYS A 119 -28.58 -2.60 1.67
CA LYS A 119 -29.73 -3.50 1.51
C LYS A 119 -29.41 -4.92 1.97
N GLN A 120 -28.20 -5.40 1.67
CA GLN A 120 -27.73 -6.71 2.12
C GLN A 120 -27.63 -6.81 3.64
N GLU A 121 -27.20 -5.74 4.33
CA GLU A 121 -27.19 -5.68 5.79
C GLU A 121 -28.60 -5.70 6.39
N ARG A 122 -29.56 -4.98 5.79
CA ARG A 122 -30.95 -4.94 6.28
C ARG A 122 -31.66 -6.29 6.14
N GLU A 123 -31.39 -7.02 5.07
CA GLU A 123 -31.99 -8.35 4.82
C GLU A 123 -31.32 -9.48 5.64
N ALA A 124 -30.08 -9.28 6.11
CA ALA A 124 -29.34 -10.23 6.93
C ALA A 124 -29.58 -10.08 8.46
N THR A 125 -30.59 -9.33 8.90
CA THR A 125 -30.97 -9.17 10.32
C THR A 125 -31.69 -10.40 10.91
N GLY A 126 -31.21 -11.59 10.56
CA GLY A 126 -31.41 -12.84 11.31
C GLY A 126 -30.04 -13.36 11.77
N GLU A 127 -29.63 -12.91 12.95
CA GLU A 127 -28.49 -13.43 13.74
C GLU A 127 -27.21 -13.81 12.97
N SER A 128 -26.39 -12.80 12.67
CA SER A 128 -24.94 -12.99 12.65
C SER A 128 -24.26 -11.69 13.06
N GLN A 129 -23.17 -11.79 13.81
CA GLN A 129 -22.45 -10.65 14.38
C GLN A 129 -22.09 -9.64 13.28
N GLY A 130 -22.63 -8.43 13.39
CA GLY A 130 -22.44 -7.34 12.43
C GLY A 130 -20.96 -6.99 12.29
N GLY A 131 -20.42 -7.29 11.12
CA GLY A 131 -19.09 -6.89 10.71
C GLY A 131 -19.06 -6.87 9.18
N GLU A 132 -18.67 -5.72 8.62
CA GLU A 132 -18.39 -5.58 7.20
C GLU A 132 -17.44 -6.71 6.75
N SER A 133 -17.81 -7.43 5.70
CA SER A 133 -16.95 -8.50 5.17
C SER A 133 -15.69 -7.86 4.57
N PRO A 134 -14.48 -8.24 5.01
CA PRO A 134 -13.27 -7.60 4.54
C PRO A 134 -13.07 -7.87 3.04
N ILE A 135 -12.60 -6.85 2.33
CA ILE A 135 -12.37 -6.93 0.87
C ILE A 135 -11.24 -7.90 0.52
N VAL A 136 -10.31 -8.12 1.46
CA VAL A 136 -9.24 -9.13 1.38
C VAL A 136 -9.28 -9.99 2.64
N ASP A 137 -8.95 -11.27 2.50
CA ASP A 137 -8.87 -12.17 3.65
C ASP A 137 -7.87 -11.64 4.70
N TRP A 138 -8.15 -11.92 5.98
CA TRP A 138 -7.24 -11.60 7.07
C TRP A 138 -5.88 -12.25 6.83
N LYS A 139 -4.84 -11.40 6.73
CA LYS A 139 -3.46 -11.84 6.57
C LYS A 139 -2.54 -11.22 7.60
N THR A 140 -1.43 -11.90 7.86
CA THR A 140 -0.26 -11.33 8.54
C THR A 140 0.80 -11.13 7.48
N ASP A 141 1.40 -9.94 7.42
CA ASP A 141 2.49 -9.69 6.48
C ASP A 141 3.73 -10.50 6.85
N SER A 142 4.53 -10.85 5.85
CA SER A 142 5.74 -11.65 6.03
C SER A 142 6.87 -10.89 6.73
N TYR A 143 6.86 -9.56 6.64
CA TYR A 143 7.89 -8.71 7.21
C TYR A 143 7.57 -8.31 8.64
N PRO A 144 8.58 -8.20 9.52
CA PRO A 144 8.39 -7.85 10.93
C PRO A 144 7.92 -6.40 11.13
N PHE A 145 8.14 -5.54 10.14
CA PHE A 145 7.72 -4.13 10.16
C PHE A 145 6.99 -3.79 8.86
N VAL A 146 5.87 -3.09 9.00
CA VAL A 146 5.08 -2.58 7.87
C VAL A 146 4.84 -1.11 8.13
N CYS A 147 5.18 -0.27 7.15
CA CYS A 147 4.83 1.15 7.13
C CYS A 147 3.77 1.36 6.06
N VAL A 148 2.65 1.96 6.43
CA VAL A 148 1.58 2.31 5.49
C VAL A 148 1.50 3.83 5.42
N THR A 149 1.61 4.37 4.21
CA THR A 149 1.48 5.80 3.93
C THR A 149 0.23 6.04 3.08
N MET A 150 -0.74 6.77 3.63
CA MET A 150 -1.88 7.27 2.86
C MET A 150 -1.48 8.57 2.18
N LEU A 151 -1.64 8.66 0.85
CA LEU A 151 -1.18 9.81 0.06
C LEU A 151 -2.24 10.90 -0.15
N SER A 152 -3.49 10.65 0.26
CA SER A 152 -4.61 11.60 0.17
C SER A 152 -5.26 11.82 1.54
N ASP A 153 -6.01 12.91 1.67
CA ASP A 153 -6.96 13.06 2.79
C ASP A 153 -7.98 11.91 2.73
N CYS A 154 -8.10 11.18 3.84
CA CYS A 154 -8.94 10.00 3.95
C CYS A 154 -10.16 10.25 4.86
N THR A 155 -10.44 11.50 5.25
CA THR A 155 -11.52 11.83 6.20
C THR A 155 -12.89 11.35 5.74
N ASP A 156 -13.19 11.48 4.44
CA ASP A 156 -14.45 11.04 3.84
C ASP A 156 -14.27 9.77 2.98
N MET A 157 -13.21 9.00 3.23
CA MET A 157 -12.99 7.74 2.52
C MET A 157 -14.08 6.74 2.92
N ILE A 158 -14.66 6.07 1.93
CA ILE A 158 -15.64 4.99 2.12
C ILE A 158 -15.02 3.74 1.50
N GLY A 159 -14.67 2.76 2.34
CA GLY A 159 -13.95 1.57 1.91
C GLY A 159 -12.45 1.81 1.76
N GLY A 160 -11.63 0.77 1.91
CA GLY A 160 -10.16 0.86 1.84
C GLY A 160 -9.49 1.11 3.19
N GLU A 161 -10.25 1.07 4.27
CA GLU A 161 -9.76 1.09 5.65
C GLU A 161 -8.89 -0.14 5.93
N ILE A 162 -7.89 0.05 6.78
CA ILE A 162 -7.01 -1.04 7.22
C ILE A 162 -7.42 -1.41 8.64
N ALA A 163 -8.00 -2.60 8.79
CA ALA A 163 -8.31 -3.17 10.09
C ALA A 163 -7.11 -3.95 10.63
N LEU A 164 -6.77 -3.73 11.91
CA LEU A 164 -5.71 -4.45 12.61
C LEU A 164 -6.31 -5.32 13.71
N VAL A 165 -5.86 -6.57 13.80
CA VAL A 165 -6.22 -7.49 14.88
C VAL A 165 -4.96 -7.84 15.66
N VAL A 166 -4.92 -7.47 16.94
CA VAL A 166 -3.83 -7.81 17.84
C VAL A 166 -4.15 -9.14 18.52
N LYS A 167 -3.35 -10.17 18.23
CA LYS A 167 -3.42 -11.45 18.97
C LYS A 167 -2.65 -11.31 20.28
N VAL A 168 -3.36 -11.19 21.39
CA VAL A 168 -2.76 -11.28 22.73
C VAL A 168 -2.49 -12.76 23.03
N ARG A 169 -1.23 -13.12 23.23
CA ARG A 169 -0.85 -14.41 23.83
C ARG A 169 -0.87 -14.24 25.34
N GLU A 170 -1.66 -15.05 26.04
CA GLU A 170 -1.58 -15.14 27.50
C GLU A 170 -0.19 -15.64 27.92
N PRO A 171 0.38 -15.10 29.01
CA PRO A 171 1.65 -15.57 29.53
C PRO A 171 1.53 -17.04 29.96
N GLN A 172 2.46 -17.87 29.49
CA GLN A 172 2.64 -19.26 29.93
C GLN A 172 3.31 -19.31 31.31
#